data_AF-A0A7J7CPV9-F1
#
_entry.id   AF-A0A7J7CPV9-F1
#
_cell.length_a   1.000
_cell.length_b   1.000
_cell.length_c   1.000
_cell.angle_alpha   90.00
_cell.angle_beta   90.00
_cell.angle_gamma   90.00
#
_symmetry.space_group_name_H-M   'P 1'
#
loop_
_entity.id
_entity.type
_entity.pdbx_description
1 polymer ?
#
loop_
_entity_poly.entity_id
_entity_poly.type
_entity_poly.pdbx_seq_one_letter_code
_entity_poly.pdbx_strand_id
1 'polypeptide(L)'
;MKMNNIPEDLVTDILTRLPIKSLIRFAGVCSSWLDLIRNPDFIKSHHLKQTSLNDNNFRVFVMHDYNCLSLLTEVADDQEGAFDFLESVGIPLRLVVMGHCNGLLCLHDQWEKIFIWNPVTREVKALPFLSHIMRPICTESTSFRNFGFGFDHKTGDYKVIRFADNYYDDSLDSVVQVELYSLNNNSWREYHPCC
;
A
#
# COMPACT_ATOMS: atom_id res chain seq x y z
N MET A 1 -8.30 17.35 -36.49
CA MET A 1 -9.45 16.45 -36.70
C MET A 1 -10.32 16.56 -35.46
N LYS A 2 -11.51 17.18 -35.54
CA LYS A 2 -12.40 17.37 -34.38
C LYS A 2 -13.10 16.04 -34.07
N MET A 3 -12.81 15.41 -32.93
CA MET A 3 -13.60 14.29 -32.43
C MET A 3 -14.95 14.84 -31.97
N ASN A 4 -15.99 14.59 -32.78
CA ASN A 4 -17.37 14.90 -32.44
C ASN A 4 -17.79 14.07 -31.21
N ASN A 5 -17.95 14.78 -30.09
CA ASN A 5 -18.78 14.53 -28.91
C ASN A 5 -19.26 13.09 -28.67
N ILE A 6 -18.35 12.24 -28.18
CA ILE A 6 -18.79 11.15 -27.31
C ILE A 6 -19.19 11.79 -25.97
N PRO A 7 -20.41 11.55 -25.46
CA PRO A 7 -20.82 11.99 -24.13
C PRO A 7 -19.77 11.63 -23.07
N GLU A 8 -19.47 12.57 -22.18
CA GLU A 8 -18.49 12.39 -21.11
C GLU A 8 -18.80 11.17 -20.24
N ASP A 9 -20.09 10.90 -20.02
CA ASP A 9 -20.57 9.73 -19.28
C ASP A 9 -20.19 8.40 -19.95
N LEU A 10 -20.23 8.34 -21.29
CA LEU A 10 -19.84 7.15 -22.05
C LEU A 10 -18.33 6.97 -22.05
N VAL A 11 -17.57 8.06 -22.15
CA VAL A 11 -16.10 8.01 -21.99
C VAL A 11 -15.75 7.49 -20.59
N THR A 12 -16.43 7.99 -19.57
CA THR A 12 -16.25 7.58 -18.18
C THR A 12 -16.60 6.11 -17.97
N ASP A 13 -17.73 5.62 -18.51
CA ASP A 13 -18.10 4.21 -18.39
C ASP A 13 -17.12 3.27 -19.10
N ILE A 14 -16.58 3.66 -20.27
CA ILE A 14 -15.56 2.90 -20.98
C ILE A 14 -14.27 2.87 -20.16
N LEU A 15 -13.75 4.04 -19.78
CA LEU A 15 -12.48 4.15 -19.06
C LEU A 15 -12.54 3.46 -17.69
N THR A 16 -13.68 3.51 -16.98
CA THR A 16 -13.85 2.82 -15.68
C THR A 16 -13.77 1.28 -15.78
N ARG A 17 -13.98 0.69 -16.97
CA ARG A 17 -13.90 -0.77 -17.19
C ARG A 17 -12.51 -1.25 -17.60
N LEU A 18 -11.61 -0.34 -17.96
CA LEU A 18 -10.29 -0.69 -18.47
C LEU A 18 -9.32 -1.07 -17.33
N PRO A 19 -8.40 -2.03 -17.54
CA PRO A 19 -7.29 -2.27 -16.62
C PRO A 19 -6.40 -1.01 -16.47
N ILE A 20 -5.75 -0.86 -15.31
CA ILE A 20 -4.87 0.28 -14.99
C ILE A 20 -3.81 0.53 -16.06
N LYS A 21 -3.20 -0.52 -16.63
CA LYS A 21 -2.20 -0.39 -17.70
C LYS A 21 -2.75 0.32 -18.95
N SER A 22 -3.99 0.00 -19.32
CA SER A 22 -4.64 0.66 -20.45
C SER A 22 -4.97 2.11 -20.12
N LEU A 23 -5.45 2.40 -18.91
CA LEU A 23 -5.72 3.77 -18.46
C LEU A 23 -4.50 4.68 -18.52
N ILE A 24 -3.33 4.21 -18.06
CA ILE A 24 -2.07 4.98 -18.13
C ILE A 24 -1.74 5.33 -19.58
N ARG A 25 -1.90 4.38 -20.51
CA ARG A 25 -1.69 4.64 -21.95
C ARG A 25 -2.68 5.68 -22.48
N PHE A 26 -3.94 5.61 -22.06
CA PHE A 26 -4.99 6.55 -22.46
C PHE A 26 -4.86 7.94 -21.84
N ALA A 27 -4.17 8.07 -20.71
CA ALA A 27 -3.85 9.36 -20.10
C ALA A 27 -2.99 10.25 -21.02
N GLY A 28 -2.26 9.67 -21.98
CA GLY A 28 -1.48 10.40 -22.98
C GLY A 28 -2.26 10.87 -24.21
N VAL A 29 -3.56 10.58 -24.33
CA VAL A 29 -4.35 10.86 -25.55
C VAL A 29 -4.79 12.32 -25.62
N CYS A 30 -5.34 12.87 -24.53
CA CYS A 30 -5.72 14.27 -24.44
C CYS A 30 -5.79 14.74 -22.98
N SER A 31 -5.75 16.06 -22.77
CA SER A 31 -5.83 16.67 -21.43
C SER A 31 -7.11 16.29 -20.69
N SER A 32 -8.26 16.27 -21.37
CA SER A 32 -9.54 15.90 -20.74
C SER A 32 -9.54 14.48 -20.19
N TRP A 33 -8.91 13.53 -20.87
CA TRP A 33 -8.80 12.15 -20.38
C TRP A 33 -7.81 12.05 -19.23
N LEU A 34 -6.70 12.77 -19.29
CA LEU A 34 -5.77 12.89 -18.17
C LEU A 34 -6.44 13.46 -16.91
N ASP A 35 -7.23 14.53 -17.07
CA ASP A 35 -7.96 15.19 -15.98
C ASP A 35 -9.02 14.25 -15.39
N LEU A 36 -9.76 13.53 -16.23
CA LEU A 36 -10.72 12.53 -15.80
C LEU A 36 -10.06 11.38 -15.04
N ILE A 37 -8.94 10.84 -15.56
CA ILE A 37 -8.22 9.72 -14.93
C ILE A 37 -7.59 10.12 -13.58
N ARG A 38 -7.21 11.39 -13.43
CA ARG A 38 -6.70 11.96 -12.17
C ARG A 38 -7.79 12.38 -11.20
N ASN A 39 -9.05 12.43 -11.63
CA ASN A 39 -10.16 12.82 -10.78
C ASN A 39 -10.35 11.79 -9.65
N PRO A 40 -10.36 12.21 -8.37
CA PRO A 40 -10.56 11.31 -7.23
C PRO A 40 -11.84 10.46 -7.30
N ASP A 41 -12.94 11.01 -7.83
CA ASP A 41 -14.21 10.31 -7.98
C ASP A 41 -14.14 9.25 -9.08
N PHE A 42 -13.42 9.53 -10.17
CA PHE A 42 -13.13 8.54 -11.20
C PHE A 42 -12.28 7.40 -10.63
N ILE A 43 -11.20 7.74 -9.91
CA ILE A 43 -10.31 6.75 -9.26
C ILE A 43 -11.13 5.86 -8.33
N LYS A 44 -11.97 6.45 -7.46
CA LYS A 44 -12.84 5.72 -6.55
C LYS A 44 -13.83 4.81 -7.28
N SER A 45 -14.48 5.33 -8.33
CA SER A 45 -15.48 4.58 -9.12
C SER A 45 -14.85 3.43 -9.91
N HIS A 46 -13.69 3.68 -10.54
CA HIS A 46 -12.90 2.67 -11.23
C HIS A 46 -12.46 1.57 -10.24
N HIS A 47 -11.93 1.96 -9.08
CA HIS A 47 -11.55 1.00 -8.04
C HIS A 47 -12.73 0.14 -7.59
N LEU A 48 -13.88 0.74 -7.25
CA LEU A 48 -15.08 0.01 -6.84
C LEU A 48 -15.56 -0.96 -7.92
N LYS A 49 -15.48 -0.59 -9.19
CA LYS A 49 -15.89 -1.43 -10.31
C LYS A 49 -14.92 -2.60 -10.52
N GLN A 50 -13.62 -2.34 -10.42
CA GLN A 50 -12.57 -3.38 -10.50
C GLN A 50 -12.60 -4.32 -9.28
N THR A 51 -12.90 -3.82 -8.08
CA THR A 51 -13.03 -4.66 -6.87
C THR A 51 -14.38 -5.37 -6.81
N SER A 52 -15.47 -4.84 -7.37
CA SER A 52 -16.75 -5.57 -7.45
C SER A 52 -16.70 -6.83 -8.33
N LEU A 53 -15.69 -6.93 -9.22
CA LEU A 53 -15.38 -8.14 -9.98
C LEU A 53 -14.52 -9.14 -9.17
N ASN A 54 -13.98 -8.73 -8.02
CA ASN A 54 -13.10 -9.48 -7.12
C ASN A 54 -13.61 -9.34 -5.67
N ASP A 55 -14.62 -10.15 -5.37
CA ASP A 55 -15.48 -10.03 -4.18
C ASP A 55 -14.74 -9.83 -2.83
N ASN A 56 -15.43 -9.08 -1.98
CA ASN A 56 -15.02 -8.37 -0.76
C ASN A 56 -14.19 -9.14 0.28
N ASN A 57 -13.20 -8.44 0.84
CA ASN A 57 -13.06 -8.08 2.26
C ASN A 57 -11.59 -7.84 2.56
N PHE A 58 -11.31 -6.79 3.34
CA PHE A 58 -10.06 -6.51 4.05
C PHE A 58 -9.04 -7.67 4.03
N ARG A 59 -8.24 -7.77 2.96
CA ARG A 59 -7.19 -8.78 2.86
C ARG A 59 -5.96 -8.24 3.56
N VAL A 60 -5.98 -8.31 4.89
CA VAL A 60 -4.72 -8.27 5.64
C VAL A 60 -3.98 -9.54 5.27
N PHE A 61 -3.00 -9.41 4.39
CA PHE A 61 -1.98 -10.43 4.24
C PHE A 61 -1.11 -10.35 5.49
N VAL A 62 -1.40 -11.21 6.48
CA VAL A 62 -0.43 -11.51 7.54
C VAL A 62 0.61 -12.40 6.89
N MET A 63 1.70 -11.79 6.48
CA MET A 63 2.77 -12.56 5.85
C MET A 63 3.76 -12.98 6.93
N HIS A 64 3.74 -14.27 7.26
CA HIS A 64 4.83 -14.88 7.99
C HIS A 64 6.03 -14.96 7.06
N ASP A 65 7.20 -14.64 7.61
CA ASP A 65 8.49 -14.59 6.94
C ASP A 65 8.65 -15.62 5.80
N TYR A 66 9.33 -15.13 4.75
CA TYR A 66 9.89 -15.85 3.61
C TYR A 66 8.95 -16.07 2.40
N ASN A 67 9.29 -15.33 1.33
CA ASN A 67 8.86 -15.42 -0.08
C ASN A 67 7.76 -14.47 -0.53
N CYS A 68 8.15 -13.21 -0.74
CA CYS A 68 7.41 -12.25 -1.57
C CYS A 68 8.21 -11.69 -2.76
N LEU A 69 9.35 -12.31 -3.07
CA LEU A 69 10.11 -11.97 -4.28
C LEU A 69 9.25 -12.13 -5.55
N SER A 70 8.32 -13.08 -5.58
CA SER A 70 7.46 -13.36 -6.75
C SER A 70 6.59 -12.18 -7.18
N LEU A 71 5.99 -11.45 -6.23
CA LEU A 71 5.12 -10.31 -6.53
C LEU A 71 5.93 -9.10 -7.01
N LEU A 72 7.12 -8.87 -6.43
CA LEU A 72 8.04 -7.83 -6.91
C LEU A 72 8.60 -8.19 -8.27
N THR A 73 8.93 -9.46 -8.53
CA THR A 73 9.40 -9.90 -9.85
C THR A 73 8.31 -9.78 -10.89
N GLU A 74 7.03 -10.09 -10.61
CA GLU A 74 5.95 -9.85 -11.59
C GLU A 74 5.76 -8.36 -11.88
N VAL A 75 5.81 -7.51 -10.84
CA VAL A 75 5.71 -6.05 -10.99
C VAL A 75 6.92 -5.48 -11.73
N ALA A 76 8.11 -6.02 -11.49
CA ALA A 76 9.37 -5.58 -12.10
C ALA A 76 9.58 -6.13 -13.52
N ASP A 77 9.12 -7.35 -13.83
CA ASP A 77 9.12 -7.89 -15.21
C ASP A 77 8.20 -7.06 -16.10
N ASP A 78 7.08 -6.58 -15.56
CA ASP A 78 6.15 -5.71 -16.27
C ASP A 78 6.57 -4.23 -16.31
N GLN A 79 7.55 -3.82 -15.51
CA GLN A 79 8.04 -2.44 -15.37
C GLN A 79 9.56 -2.42 -15.44
N GLU A 80 10.09 -2.41 -16.66
CA GLU A 80 11.51 -2.24 -16.93
C GLU A 80 12.07 -1.04 -16.13
N GLY A 81 13.07 -1.30 -15.28
CA GLY A 81 13.73 -0.30 -14.42
C GLY A 81 13.04 0.04 -13.10
N ALA A 82 12.08 -0.77 -12.63
CA ALA A 82 11.43 -0.53 -11.34
C ALA A 82 12.39 -0.63 -10.14
N PHE A 83 13.34 -1.57 -10.15
CA PHE A 83 14.38 -1.67 -9.13
C PHE A 83 15.38 -0.52 -9.21
N ASP A 84 15.80 -0.14 -10.42
CA ASP A 84 16.68 1.01 -10.64
C ASP A 84 16.05 2.29 -10.09
N PHE A 85 14.72 2.44 -10.26
CA PHE A 85 13.99 3.55 -9.68
C PHE A 85 14.06 3.56 -8.16
N LEU A 86 13.76 2.43 -7.49
CA LEU A 86 13.81 2.34 -6.02
C LEU A 86 15.21 2.65 -5.48
N GLU A 87 16.26 2.14 -6.14
CA GLU A 87 17.64 2.45 -5.79
C GLU A 87 17.96 3.94 -5.97
N SER A 88 17.50 4.55 -7.08
CA SER A 88 17.73 5.97 -7.37
C SER A 88 17.11 6.92 -6.33
N VAL A 89 16.02 6.51 -5.68
CA VAL A 89 15.37 7.26 -4.58
C VAL A 89 15.88 6.84 -3.21
N GLY A 90 16.97 6.07 -3.14
CA GLY A 90 17.66 5.70 -1.91
C GLY A 90 16.95 4.62 -1.10
N ILE A 91 16.08 3.83 -1.72
CA ILE A 91 15.41 2.71 -1.04
C ILE A 91 16.28 1.46 -1.17
N PRO A 92 16.53 0.71 -0.08
CA PRO A 92 17.34 -0.49 -0.12
C PRO A 92 16.79 -1.51 -1.12
N LEU A 93 17.66 -2.25 -1.82
CA LEU A 93 17.23 -3.30 -2.76
C LEU A 93 16.71 -4.57 -2.08
N ARG A 94 17.02 -4.76 -0.78
CA ARG A 94 16.52 -5.88 0.02
C ARG A 94 15.19 -5.50 0.67
N LEU A 95 14.12 -5.60 -0.11
CA LEU A 95 12.75 -5.36 0.34
C LEU A 95 11.97 -6.66 0.35
N VAL A 96 11.06 -6.74 1.32
CA VAL A 96 10.05 -7.78 1.41
C VAL A 96 8.69 -7.11 1.26
N VAL A 97 7.83 -7.63 0.37
CA VAL A 97 6.45 -7.14 0.22
C VAL A 97 5.62 -7.67 1.38
N MET A 98 5.09 -6.80 2.21
CA MET A 98 4.17 -7.18 3.30
C MET A 98 2.76 -7.41 2.79
N GLY A 99 2.40 -6.75 1.69
CA GLY A 99 1.10 -6.91 1.05
C GLY A 99 0.85 -5.88 -0.04
N HIS A 100 -0.28 -6.00 -0.71
CA HIS A 100 -0.73 -5.05 -1.72
C HIS A 100 -2.17 -4.63 -1.49
N CYS A 101 -2.52 -3.40 -1.86
CA CYS A 101 -3.89 -2.90 -1.79
C CYS A 101 -4.10 -1.82 -2.86
N ASN A 102 -5.12 -1.97 -3.72
CA ASN A 102 -5.48 -0.97 -4.74
C ASN A 102 -4.29 -0.53 -5.64
N GLY A 103 -3.40 -1.46 -6.00
CA GLY A 103 -2.22 -1.18 -6.82
C GLY A 103 -1.04 -0.56 -6.06
N LEU A 104 -1.19 -0.28 -4.77
CA LEU A 104 -0.10 0.08 -3.87
C LEU A 104 0.53 -1.19 -3.28
N LEU A 105 1.86 -1.19 -3.16
CA LEU A 105 2.64 -2.18 -2.46
C LEU A 105 3.09 -1.62 -1.11
N CYS A 106 2.97 -2.43 -0.07
CA CYS A 106 3.57 -2.15 1.22
C CYS A 106 4.80 -3.02 1.37
N LEU A 107 5.96 -2.41 1.58
CA LEU A 107 7.27 -3.03 1.60
C LEU A 107 7.92 -2.79 2.96
N HIS A 108 8.77 -3.70 3.40
CA HIS A 108 9.70 -3.41 4.49
C HIS A 108 11.12 -3.85 4.16
N ASP A 109 12.09 -3.19 4.80
CA ASP A 109 13.49 -3.58 4.73
C ASP A 109 13.91 -4.44 5.94
N GLN A 110 15.17 -4.87 5.92
CA GLN A 110 15.81 -5.64 7.00
C GLN A 110 15.96 -4.86 8.33
N TRP A 111 15.67 -3.57 8.34
CA TRP A 111 15.70 -2.70 9.52
C TRP A 111 14.29 -2.28 9.95
N GLU A 112 13.27 -3.03 9.53
CA GLU A 112 11.86 -2.83 9.89
C GLU A 112 11.30 -1.46 9.45
N LYS A 113 11.95 -0.78 8.50
CA LYS A 113 11.39 0.43 7.89
C LYS A 113 10.34 0.03 6.87
N ILE A 114 9.23 0.76 6.88
CA ILE A 114 8.08 0.47 6.02
C ILE A 114 8.00 1.52 4.91
N PHE A 115 7.74 1.06 3.70
CA PHE A 115 7.53 1.89 2.52
C PHE A 115 6.20 1.54 1.87
N ILE A 116 5.46 2.54 1.44
CA ILE A 116 4.32 2.38 0.55
C ILE A 116 4.76 2.86 -0.83
N TRP A 117 4.71 1.97 -1.80
CA TRP A 117 5.15 2.22 -3.16
C TRP A 117 4.00 2.04 -4.15
N ASN A 118 3.87 3.00 -5.05
CA ASN A 118 3.07 2.86 -6.25
C ASN A 118 4.00 2.60 -7.45
N PRO A 119 4.09 1.35 -7.95
CA PRO A 119 4.95 1.02 -9.09
C PRO A 119 4.58 1.74 -10.38
N VAL A 120 3.30 2.12 -10.52
CA VAL A 120 2.78 2.80 -11.71
C VAL A 120 3.13 4.28 -11.71
N THR A 121 2.86 4.98 -10.61
CA THR A 121 3.15 6.43 -10.52
C THR A 121 4.60 6.71 -10.13
N ARG A 122 5.33 5.67 -9.72
CA ARG A 122 6.68 5.78 -9.14
C ARG A 122 6.73 6.71 -7.92
N GLU A 123 5.63 6.76 -7.17
CA GLU A 123 5.58 7.48 -5.90
C GLU A 123 5.91 6.53 -4.77
N VAL A 124 6.79 6.96 -3.86
CA VAL A 124 7.11 6.20 -2.66
C VAL A 124 6.95 7.08 -1.42
N LYS A 125 6.36 6.50 -0.38
CA LYS A 125 6.26 7.10 0.95
C LYS A 125 6.90 6.19 1.97
N ALA A 126 7.98 6.65 2.59
CA ALA A 126 8.53 6.03 3.79
C ALA A 126 7.65 6.38 5.00
N LEU A 127 7.32 5.39 5.81
CA LEU A 127 6.58 5.59 7.05
C LEU A 127 7.54 5.94 8.19
N PRO A 128 7.11 6.74 9.18
CA PRO A 128 7.92 6.99 10.36
C PRO A 128 8.20 5.66 11.07
N PHE A 129 9.48 5.37 11.33
CA PHE A 129 9.88 4.15 12.03
C PHE A 129 9.46 4.17 13.51
N LEU A 130 9.73 5.30 14.17
CA LEU A 130 9.40 5.52 15.57
C LEU A 130 7.90 5.79 15.71
N SER A 131 7.21 4.87 16.36
CA SER A 131 5.93 5.19 16.98
C SER A 131 6.22 6.04 18.22
N HIS A 132 5.39 7.04 18.51
CA HIS A 132 5.40 7.72 19.82
C HIS A 132 4.77 6.84 20.92
N ILE A 133 4.59 5.56 20.64
CA ILE A 133 3.91 4.60 21.49
C ILE A 133 4.92 4.12 22.53
N MET A 134 4.55 4.25 23.80
CA MET A 134 5.42 3.81 24.89
C MET A 134 5.48 2.28 24.90
N ARG A 135 6.70 1.76 24.96
CA ARG A 135 6.94 0.34 25.20
C ARG A 135 6.41 -0.05 26.58
N PRO A 136 5.93 -1.29 26.74
CA PRO A 136 5.57 -1.84 28.05
C PRO A 136 6.73 -1.76 29.04
N ILE A 137 6.40 -1.52 30.31
CA ILE A 137 7.38 -1.41 31.40
C ILE A 137 8.16 -2.73 31.53
N CYS A 138 9.46 -2.64 31.83
CA CYS A 138 10.40 -3.77 31.98
C CYS A 138 10.74 -4.51 30.67
N THR A 139 10.43 -3.96 29.50
CA THR A 139 10.86 -4.53 28.21
C THR A 139 12.09 -3.81 27.67
N GLU A 140 13.07 -4.56 27.17
CA GLU A 140 14.37 -4.03 26.74
C GLU A 140 14.50 -3.98 25.21
N SER A 141 13.84 -4.92 24.52
CA SER A 141 13.88 -5.00 23.06
C SER A 141 12.50 -5.24 22.47
N THR A 142 12.33 -4.77 21.23
CA THR A 142 11.11 -4.92 20.44
C THR A 142 11.49 -5.47 19.08
N SER A 143 10.74 -6.46 18.59
CA SER A 143 10.84 -6.96 17.23
C SER A 143 9.50 -6.80 16.52
N PHE A 144 9.53 -6.46 15.24
CA PHE A 144 8.33 -6.40 14.41
C PHE A 144 8.35 -7.52 13.38
N ARG A 145 7.57 -8.58 13.63
CA ARG A 145 7.57 -9.79 12.78
C ARG A 145 6.35 -9.93 11.90
N ASN A 146 5.23 -9.36 12.34
CA ASN A 146 3.97 -9.48 11.63
C ASN A 146 3.48 -8.10 11.24
N PHE A 147 2.98 -8.00 10.01
CA PHE A 147 2.49 -6.78 9.42
C PHE A 147 1.21 -7.04 8.66
N GLY A 148 0.49 -5.97 8.37
CA GLY A 148 -0.67 -5.99 7.50
C GLY A 148 -0.86 -4.64 6.83
N PHE A 149 -1.36 -4.65 5.61
CA PHE A 149 -1.66 -3.43 4.85
C PHE A 149 -3.03 -3.55 4.21
N GLY A 150 -3.83 -2.49 4.26
CA GLY A 150 -5.15 -2.49 3.66
C GLY A 150 -5.78 -1.10 3.60
N PHE A 151 -6.91 -1.03 2.91
CA PHE A 151 -7.73 0.17 2.80
C PHE A 151 -8.98 0.05 3.67
N ASP A 152 -9.17 0.99 4.58
CA ASP A 152 -10.39 1.12 5.37
C ASP A 152 -11.40 1.96 4.59
N HIS A 153 -12.38 1.27 3.98
CA HIS A 153 -13.45 1.91 3.22
C HIS A 153 -14.35 2.82 4.05
N LYS A 154 -14.44 2.62 5.38
CA LYS A 154 -15.26 3.48 6.25
C LYS A 154 -14.63 4.84 6.44
N THR A 155 -13.31 4.87 6.63
CA THR A 155 -12.57 6.12 6.84
C THR A 155 -11.95 6.68 5.56
N GLY A 156 -11.95 5.91 4.47
CA GLY A 156 -11.27 6.28 3.22
C GLY A 156 -9.76 6.40 3.40
N ASP A 157 -9.15 5.51 4.19
CA ASP A 157 -7.75 5.63 4.61
C ASP A 157 -6.99 4.33 4.38
N TYR A 158 -5.76 4.43 3.93
CA TYR A 158 -4.85 3.29 3.93
C TYR A 158 -4.24 3.13 5.31
N LYS A 159 -4.21 1.89 5.79
CA LYS A 159 -3.72 1.57 7.13
C LYS A 159 -2.69 0.48 7.07
N VAL A 160 -1.67 0.62 7.92
CA VAL A 160 -0.67 -0.41 8.16
C VAL A 160 -0.82 -0.85 9.61
N ILE A 161 -0.94 -2.15 9.84
CA ILE A 161 -0.89 -2.74 11.17
C ILE A 161 0.46 -3.44 11.33
N ARG A 162 1.11 -3.30 12.48
CA ARG A 162 2.29 -4.06 12.83
C ARG A 162 2.20 -4.57 14.26
N PHE A 163 2.79 -5.73 14.50
CA PHE A 163 2.83 -6.38 15.81
C PHE A 163 4.22 -6.20 16.40
N ALA A 164 4.29 -5.53 17.54
CA ALA A 164 5.49 -5.29 18.31
C ALA A 164 5.61 -6.36 19.40
N ASP A 165 6.48 -7.34 19.20
CA ASP A 165 6.83 -8.32 20.21
C ASP A 165 7.86 -7.70 21.15
N ASN A 166 7.46 -7.36 22.38
CA ASN A 166 8.34 -6.74 23.37
C ASN A 166 8.85 -7.79 24.35
N TYR A 167 10.17 -7.97 24.43
CA TYR A 167 10.83 -8.99 25.23
C TYR A 167 11.34 -8.44 26.56
N TYR A 168 11.21 -9.23 27.62
CA TYR A 168 11.79 -8.97 28.94
C TYR A 168 13.22 -9.55 29.01
N ASP A 169 14.08 -8.92 29.82
CA ASP A 169 15.52 -9.24 29.92
C ASP A 169 15.81 -10.72 30.30
N ASP A 170 14.98 -11.30 31.16
CA ASP A 170 15.21 -12.61 31.79
C ASP A 170 14.20 -13.70 31.41
N SER A 171 13.41 -13.53 30.35
CA SER A 171 12.38 -14.51 29.98
C SER A 171 12.22 -14.67 28.47
N LEU A 172 11.79 -15.87 28.06
CA LEU A 172 11.29 -16.11 26.70
C LEU A 172 9.88 -15.53 26.49
N ASP A 173 9.28 -14.96 27.53
CA ASP A 173 7.98 -14.32 27.44
C ASP A 173 8.10 -12.98 26.73
N SER A 174 7.05 -12.64 25.99
CA SER A 174 6.91 -11.36 25.32
C SER A 174 5.49 -10.85 25.46
N VAL A 175 5.33 -9.54 25.43
CA VAL A 175 4.02 -8.90 25.35
C VAL A 175 3.87 -8.27 23.97
N VAL A 176 2.79 -8.66 23.30
CA VAL A 176 2.48 -8.17 21.95
C VAL A 176 1.70 -6.87 22.08
N GLN A 177 2.26 -5.80 21.53
CA GLN A 177 1.57 -4.54 21.32
C GLN A 177 1.21 -4.40 19.84
N VAL A 178 0.00 -3.97 19.54
CA VAL A 178 -0.45 -3.81 18.16
C VAL A 178 -0.46 -2.33 17.82
N GLU A 179 0.25 -1.96 16.77
CA GLU A 179 0.31 -0.58 16.30
C GLU A 179 -0.39 -0.45 14.96
N LEU A 180 -1.20 0.61 14.83
CA LEU A 180 -1.94 0.93 13.62
C LEU A 180 -1.51 2.31 13.13
N TYR A 181 -0.96 2.34 11.93
CA TYR A 181 -0.64 3.56 11.21
C TYR A 181 -1.81 3.97 10.32
N SER A 182 -2.09 5.27 10.30
CA SER A 182 -3.02 5.92 9.38
C SER A 182 -2.24 6.74 8.36
N LEU A 183 -2.48 6.50 7.07
CA LEU A 183 -1.80 7.24 6.00
C LEU A 183 -2.25 8.69 5.95
N ASN A 184 -3.54 8.93 6.18
CA ASN A 184 -4.15 10.26 6.25
C ASN A 184 -3.61 11.08 7.43
N ASN A 185 -3.52 10.48 8.62
CA ASN A 185 -3.05 11.19 9.83
C ASN A 185 -1.52 11.18 9.97
N ASN A 186 -0.83 10.44 9.10
CA ASN A 186 0.62 10.27 9.11
C ASN A 186 1.19 9.90 10.49
N SER A 187 0.48 9.05 11.25
CA SER A 187 0.83 8.74 12.64
C SER A 187 0.46 7.31 13.02
N TRP A 188 1.25 6.77 13.94
CA TRP A 188 0.98 5.51 14.63
C TRP A 188 0.09 5.75 15.84
N ARG A 189 -0.81 4.82 16.10
CA ARG A 189 -1.54 4.71 17.37
C ARG A 189 -1.56 3.27 17.84
N GLU A 190 -1.68 3.09 19.14
CA GLU A 190 -1.93 1.77 19.70
C GLU A 190 -3.33 1.29 19.30
N TYR A 191 -3.42 0.02 18.91
CA TYR A 191 -4.66 -0.62 18.53
C TYR A 191 -5.02 -1.67 19.57
N HIS A 192 -6.17 -1.48 20.21
CA HIS A 192 -6.76 -2.46 21.12
C HIS A 192 -7.91 -3.17 20.38
N PRO A 193 -7.79 -4.47 20.09
CA PRO A 193 -8.91 -5.24 19.57
C PRO A 193 -10.06 -5.15 20.58
N CYS A 194 -11.25 -4.75 20.12
CA CYS A 194 -12.44 -4.84 20.95
C CYS A 194 -12.74 -6.33 21.18
N CYS A 195 -12.85 -6.76 22.44
CA CYS A 195 -13.32 -8.10 22.82
C CYS A 195 -14.81 -8.27 22.49
#